data_AF-A0A7V9DSJ9-F1
#
_entry.id   AF-A0A7V9DSJ9-F1
#
_cell.length_a   1.000
_cell.length_b   1.000
_cell.length_c   1.000
_cell.angle_alpha   90.00
_cell.angle_beta   90.00
_cell.angle_gamma   90.00
#
_symmetry.space_group_name_H-M   'P 1'
#
loop_
_entity.id
_entity.type
_entity.pdbx_description
1 polymer ?
#
loop_
_entity_poly.entity_id
_entity_poly.type
_entity_poly.pdbx_seq_one_letter_code
_entity_poly.pdbx_strand_id
1 'polypeptide(L)'
;VTQGPTTALIVLAIVVAVQQIEGNVLQPILQGRALGMHEGVILLSVAAGASLYGVTGAFLAVPVVAVATAVFKYLGEQLEENTGQAVQHQPEEPEEPGDGGKPAAPAAGTSASAEAG
;
A
#
# COMPACT_ATOMS: atom_id res chain seq x y z
N VAL A 1 -40.17 39.58 -4.91
CA VAL A 1 -40.08 38.46 -5.87
C VAL A 1 -40.01 37.16 -5.08
N THR A 2 -41.10 36.42 -4.95
CA THR A 2 -41.07 35.05 -4.42
C THR A 2 -40.46 34.18 -5.51
N GLN A 3 -39.18 33.85 -5.35
CA GLN A 3 -38.50 32.92 -6.23
C GLN A 3 -39.12 31.54 -5.99
N GLY A 4 -40.03 31.14 -6.88
CA GLY A 4 -40.92 29.99 -6.69
C GLY A 4 -40.21 28.64 -6.63
N PRO A 5 -40.97 27.53 -6.54
CA PRO A 5 -40.42 26.17 -6.51
C PRO A 5 -39.48 25.88 -7.69
N THR A 6 -39.69 26.53 -8.84
CA THR A 6 -38.80 26.48 -10.01
C THR A 6 -37.38 26.97 -9.68
N THR A 7 -37.24 28.09 -8.98
CA THR A 7 -35.92 28.61 -8.60
C THR A 7 -35.25 27.69 -7.59
N ALA A 8 -36.01 27.13 -6.64
CA ALA A 8 -35.50 26.16 -5.69
C ALA A 8 -34.99 24.87 -6.37
N LEU A 9 -35.71 24.37 -7.37
CA LEU A 9 -35.28 23.20 -8.16
C LEU A 9 -34.01 23.46 -8.97
N ILE A 10 -33.87 24.66 -9.56
CA ILE A 10 -32.66 25.03 -10.31
C ILE A 10 -31.46 25.10 -9.36
N VAL A 11 -31.61 25.74 -8.19
CA VAL A 11 -30.53 25.79 -7.20
C VAL A 11 -30.19 24.39 -6.69
N LEU A 12 -31.18 23.55 -6.41
CA LEU A 12 -30.95 22.15 -6.01
C LEU A 12 -30.17 21.37 -7.07
N ALA A 13 -30.53 21.51 -8.34
CA ALA A 13 -29.83 20.86 -9.44
C ALA A 13 -28.37 21.32 -9.55
N ILE A 14 -28.12 22.63 -9.40
CA ILE A 14 -26.76 23.19 -9.39
C ILE A 14 -25.96 22.66 -8.21
N VAL A 15 -26.54 22.64 -7.00
CA VAL A 15 -25.88 22.12 -5.80
C VAL A 15 -25.52 20.65 -5.98
N VAL A 16 -26.46 19.81 -6.45
CA VAL A 16 -26.17 18.40 -6.74
C VAL A 16 -25.06 18.25 -7.77
N ALA A 17 -25.07 19.05 -8.85
CA ALA A 17 -24.03 19.00 -9.87
C ALA A 17 -22.64 19.33 -9.30
N VAL A 18 -22.54 20.35 -8.45
CA VAL A 18 -21.29 20.71 -7.76
C VAL A 18 -20.84 19.59 -6.83
N GLN A 19 -21.75 19.04 -6.02
CA GLN A 19 -21.46 17.93 -5.12
C GLN A 19 -20.99 16.67 -5.87
N GLN A 20 -21.55 16.37 -7.04
CA GLN A 20 -21.10 15.24 -7.86
C GLN A 20 -19.67 15.47 -8.38
N ILE A 21 -19.32 16.69 -8.76
CA ILE A 21 -17.98 17.03 -9.24
C ILE A 21 -16.98 16.89 -8.08
N GLU A 22 -17.27 17.47 -6.91
CA GLU A 22 -16.40 17.37 -5.74
C GLU A 22 -16.27 15.92 -5.22
N GLY A 23 -17.40 15.25 -5.01
CA GLY A 23 -17.47 13.94 -4.36
C GLY A 23 -17.08 12.76 -5.26
N ASN A 24 -17.40 12.80 -6.55
CA ASN A 24 -17.22 11.66 -7.44
C ASN A 24 -16.06 11.83 -8.44
N VAL A 25 -15.47 13.02 -8.55
CA VAL A 25 -14.36 13.28 -9.49
C VAL A 25 -13.13 13.83 -8.77
N LEU A 26 -13.28 14.90 -7.98
CA LEU A 26 -12.13 15.50 -7.29
C LEU A 26 -11.60 14.59 -6.19
N GLN A 27 -12.46 13.98 -5.38
CA GLN A 27 -12.05 13.03 -4.34
C GLN A 27 -11.27 11.82 -4.89
N PRO A 28 -11.71 11.08 -5.93
CA PRO A 28 -10.95 9.94 -6.45
C PRO A 28 -9.67 10.32 -7.22
N ILE A 29 -9.62 11.51 -7.83
CA ILE A 29 -8.38 12.02 -8.44
C ILE A 29 -7.35 12.35 -7.36
N LEU A 30 -7.80 12.95 -6.26
CA LEU A 30 -6.91 13.32 -5.15
C LEU A 30 -6.50 12.12 -4.29
N GLN A 31 -7.37 11.12 -4.13
CA GLN A 31 -7.11 9.93 -3.32
C GLN A 31 -6.38 8.81 -4.05
N GLY A 32 -6.19 8.92 -5.37
CA GLY A 32 -5.46 7.94 -6.17
C GLY A 32 -6.21 6.61 -6.24
N ARG A 33 -6.56 6.17 -7.46
CA ARG A 33 -7.21 4.89 -7.70
C ARG A 33 -6.32 3.69 -7.30
N ALA A 34 -6.29 3.35 -6.02
CA ALA A 34 -6.26 1.95 -5.61
C ALA A 34 -7.74 1.58 -5.46
N LEU A 35 -8.32 0.72 -6.28
CA LEU A 35 -8.17 -0.72 -6.13
C LEU A 35 -8.61 -1.35 -7.46
N GLY A 36 -7.66 -1.84 -8.25
CA GLY A 36 -7.95 -2.81 -9.28
C GLY A 36 -8.21 -4.16 -8.61
N MET A 37 -9.41 -4.72 -8.81
CA MET A 37 -9.80 -6.11 -8.50
C MET A 37 -10.21 -6.43 -7.04
N HIS A 38 -11.41 -6.01 -6.62
CA HIS A 38 -12.14 -6.66 -5.51
C HIS A 38 -13.68 -6.72 -5.71
N GLU A 39 -14.21 -6.15 -6.80
CA GLU A 39 -15.67 -6.06 -7.03
C GLU A 39 -16.35 -7.44 -7.08
N GLY A 40 -15.66 -8.45 -7.62
CA GLY A 40 -16.16 -9.83 -7.66
C GLY A 40 -16.35 -10.46 -6.27
N VAL A 41 -15.51 -10.11 -5.29
CA VAL A 41 -15.63 -10.61 -3.92
C VAL A 41 -16.88 -10.05 -3.26
N ILE A 42 -17.18 -8.77 -3.47
CA ILE A 42 -18.40 -8.14 -2.96
C ILE A 42 -19.63 -8.83 -3.55
N LEU A 43 -19.68 -9.02 -4.88
CA LEU A 43 -20.79 -9.69 -5.54
C LEU A 43 -21.00 -11.12 -5.02
N LEU A 44 -19.91 -11.89 -4.89
CA LEU A 44 -19.95 -13.26 -4.39
C LEU A 44 -20.40 -13.31 -2.93
N SER A 45 -19.92 -12.41 -2.08
CA SER A 45 -20.33 -12.32 -0.68
C SER A 45 -21.78 -11.89 -0.53
N VAL A 46 -22.28 -10.97 -1.36
CA VAL A 46 -23.71 -10.60 -1.39
C VAL A 46 -24.57 -11.78 -1.81
N ALA A 47 -24.17 -12.52 -2.85
CA ALA A 47 -24.88 -13.74 -3.29
C ALA A 47 -24.88 -14.83 -2.21
N ALA A 48 -23.74 -15.03 -1.53
CA ALA A 48 -23.62 -15.97 -0.42
C ALA A 48 -24.49 -15.54 0.78
N GLY A 49 -24.43 -14.28 1.20
CA GLY A 49 -25.26 -13.72 2.26
C GLY A 49 -26.75 -13.82 1.94
N ALA A 50 -27.13 -13.51 0.70
CA ALA A 50 -28.48 -13.67 0.20
C ALA A 50 -28.97 -15.12 0.28
N SER A 51 -28.12 -16.09 -0.04
CA SER A 51 -28.47 -17.51 -0.03
C SER A 51 -28.59 -18.08 1.39
N LEU A 52 -27.78 -17.59 2.34
CA LEU A 52 -27.76 -18.08 3.73
C LEU A 52 -28.86 -17.45 4.60
N TYR A 53 -29.09 -16.13 4.47
CA TYR A 53 -29.96 -15.36 5.36
C TYR A 53 -30.94 -14.43 4.61
N GLY A 54 -31.10 -14.61 3.30
CA GLY A 54 -32.00 -13.80 2.49
C GLY A 54 -31.55 -12.34 2.40
N VAL A 55 -32.53 -11.44 2.31
CA VAL A 55 -32.30 -9.98 2.16
C VAL A 55 -31.43 -9.43 3.30
N THR A 56 -31.63 -9.92 4.53
CA THR A 56 -30.82 -9.50 5.69
C THR A 56 -29.34 -9.86 5.50
N GLY A 57 -29.04 -11.05 4.99
CA GLY A 57 -27.66 -11.45 4.70
C GLY A 57 -27.04 -10.68 3.55
N ALA A 58 -27.83 -10.36 2.52
CA ALA A 58 -27.40 -9.50 1.41
C ALA A 58 -27.03 -8.09 1.89
N PHE A 59 -27.83 -7.50 2.79
CA PHE A 59 -27.58 -6.18 3.38
C PHE A 59 -26.30 -6.15 4.23
N LEU A 60 -26.07 -7.18 5.03
CA LEU A 60 -24.89 -7.27 5.89
C LEU A 60 -23.61 -7.69 5.17
N ALA A 61 -23.70 -8.25 3.96
CA ALA A 61 -22.53 -8.73 3.23
C ALA A 61 -21.48 -7.62 2.97
N VAL A 62 -21.92 -6.44 2.55
CA VAL A 62 -21.03 -5.31 2.24
C VAL A 62 -20.21 -4.84 3.45
N PRO A 63 -20.81 -4.49 4.60
CA PRO A 63 -20.04 -4.05 5.76
C PRO A 63 -19.12 -5.15 6.31
N VAL A 64 -19.52 -6.42 6.27
CA VAL A 64 -18.67 -7.54 6.71
C VAL A 64 -17.43 -7.68 5.83
N VAL A 65 -17.60 -7.66 4.50
CA VAL A 65 -16.47 -7.74 3.56
C VAL A 65 -15.54 -6.53 3.70
N ALA A 66 -16.09 -5.33 3.92
CA ALA A 66 -15.30 -4.13 4.14
C ALA A 66 -14.39 -4.27 5.37
N VAL A 67 -14.93 -4.74 6.50
CA VAL A 67 -14.15 -4.97 7.73
C VAL A 67 -13.11 -6.07 7.51
N ALA A 68 -13.49 -7.18 6.89
CA ALA A 68 -12.56 -8.27 6.61
C ALA A 68 -11.38 -7.81 5.74
N THR A 69 -11.67 -7.05 4.68
CA THR A 69 -10.66 -6.49 3.79
C THR A 69 -9.75 -5.52 4.52
N ALA A 70 -10.29 -4.66 5.39
CA ALA A 70 -9.48 -3.76 6.22
C ALA A 70 -8.52 -4.52 7.14
N VAL A 71 -8.98 -5.62 7.75
CA VAL A 71 -8.13 -6.48 8.58
C VAL A 71 -7.04 -7.15 7.74
N PHE A 72 -7.36 -7.72 6.58
CA PHE A 72 -6.34 -8.35 5.72
C PHE A 72 -5.28 -7.36 5.24
N LYS A 73 -5.68 -6.13 4.89
CA LYS A 73 -4.74 -5.07 4.52
C LYS A 73 -3.82 -4.71 5.67
N TYR A 74 -4.38 -4.49 6.85
CA TYR A 74 -3.61 -4.19 8.06
C TYR A 74 -2.60 -5.30 8.40
N LEU A 75 -3.02 -6.57 8.31
CA LEU A 75 -2.11 -7.71 8.53
C LEU A 75 -1.03 -7.82 7.46
N GLY A 76 -1.33 -7.53 6.20
CA GLY A 76 -0.37 -7.55 5.09
C GLY A 76 0.71 -6.49 5.25
N GLU A 77 0.33 -5.27 5.64
CA GLU A 77 1.24 -4.14 5.87
C GLU A 77 2.29 -4.47 6.96
N GLN A 78 1.89 -5.13 8.04
CA GLN A 78 2.80 -5.55 9.13
C GLN A 78 3.84 -6.60 8.72
N LEU A 79 3.57 -7.38 7.66
CA LEU A 79 4.49 -8.40 7.15
C LEU A 79 5.47 -7.82 6.13
N GLU A 80 5.04 -6.82 5.36
CA GLU A 80 5.83 -6.16 4.33
C GLU A 80 6.93 -5.27 4.95
N GLU A 81 6.68 -4.68 6.12
CA GLU A 81 7.67 -3.93 6.91
C GLU A 81 8.91 -4.76 7.30
N ASN A 82 8.77 -6.09 7.47
CA ASN A 82 9.90 -6.99 7.76
C ASN A 82 10.70 -7.43 6.52
N THR A 83 10.13 -7.28 5.31
CA THR A 83 10.74 -7.76 4.05
C THR A 83 11.27 -6.60 3.19
N GLY A 84 10.70 -5.40 3.30
CA GLY A 84 11.10 -4.20 2.55
C GLY A 84 12.49 -3.66 2.90
N GLN A 85 13.08 -4.06 4.04
CA GLN A 85 14.47 -3.74 4.40
C GLN A 85 15.51 -4.71 3.80
N ALA A 86 15.11 -5.92 3.38
CA ALA A 86 16.03 -6.91 2.80
C ALA A 86 16.33 -6.68 1.30
N VAL A 87 15.58 -5.80 0.62
CA VAL A 87 15.75 -5.50 -0.83
C VAL A 87 16.39 -4.12 -1.08
N GLN A 88 16.70 -3.36 -0.03
CA GLN A 88 17.38 -2.06 -0.14
C GLN A 88 18.86 -2.09 0.28
N HIS A 89 19.46 -3.29 0.40
CA HIS A 89 20.91 -3.44 0.44
C HIS A 89 21.38 -4.49 -0.58
N GLN A 90 22.15 -3.98 -1.55
CA GLN A 90 23.14 -4.65 -2.40
C GLN A 90 22.69 -5.25 -3.74
N PRO A 91 23.28 -4.71 -4.82
CA PRO A 91 24.15 -5.51 -5.66
C PRO A 91 25.58 -5.37 -5.13
N GLU A 92 26.13 -6.47 -4.61
CA GLU A 92 27.57 -6.63 -4.53
C GLU A 92 28.12 -6.63 -5.96
N GLU A 93 29.06 -5.74 -6.25
CA GLU A 93 29.86 -5.82 -7.46
C GLU A 93 31.00 -6.84 -7.21
N PRO A 94 31.24 -7.81 -8.11
CA PRO A 94 32.06 -8.99 -7.82
C PRO A 94 33.55 -8.64 -7.65
N GLU A 95 34.18 -9.22 -6.64
CA GLU A 95 35.64 -9.27 -6.56
C GLU A 95 36.22 -9.97 -7.81
N GLU A 96 37.05 -9.27 -8.57
CA GLU A 96 37.84 -9.89 -9.63
C GLU A 96 39.03 -10.68 -9.05
N PRO A 97 39.22 -11.95 -9.47
CA PRO A 97 40.31 -12.80 -9.00
C PRO A 97 41.61 -12.57 -9.78
N GLY A 98 42.58 -11.91 -9.14
CA GLY A 98 44.02 -12.21 -9.15
C GLY A 98 44.84 -12.14 -10.45
N ASP A 99 45.81 -11.20 -10.48
CA ASP A 99 47.07 -11.37 -11.22
C ASP A 99 48.30 -11.06 -10.33
N GLY A 100 49.05 -12.11 -10.02
CA GLY A 100 50.51 -12.11 -10.21
C GLY A 100 51.40 -11.23 -9.35
N GLY A 101 51.46 -11.46 -8.03
CA GLY A 101 52.32 -10.67 -7.13
C GLY A 101 53.11 -11.40 -6.04
N LYS A 102 53.34 -12.71 -6.16
CA LYS A 102 54.40 -13.55 -5.53
C LYS A 102 54.61 -13.47 -3.98
N PRO A 103 54.71 -14.63 -3.29
CA PRO A 103 54.61 -14.72 -1.84
C PRO A 103 55.97 -14.67 -1.12
N ALA A 104 55.98 -14.08 0.09
CA ALA A 104 56.97 -14.40 1.12
C ALA A 104 56.38 -14.13 2.51
N ALA A 105 55.76 -15.16 3.07
CA ALA A 105 55.72 -15.35 4.51
C ALA A 105 57.15 -15.74 5.00
N PRO A 106 57.43 -15.99 6.29
CA PRO A 106 56.66 -15.75 7.51
C PRO A 106 57.53 -15.19 8.68
N ALA A 107 56.88 -15.02 9.83
CA ALA A 107 57.40 -15.31 11.17
C ALA A 107 58.11 -14.21 12.00
N ALA A 108 57.58 -14.09 13.21
CA ALA A 108 58.30 -14.06 14.49
C ALA A 108 59.12 -12.80 14.85
N GLY A 109 58.55 -12.02 15.76
CA GLY A 109 59.07 -11.91 17.13
C GLY A 109 60.31 -11.04 17.39
N THR A 110 60.25 -10.41 18.58
CA THR A 110 61.37 -9.95 19.42
C THR A 110 61.83 -8.50 19.32
N SER A 111 61.52 -7.79 20.42
CA SER A 111 62.40 -6.98 21.28
C SER A 111 63.30 -5.86 20.72
N ALA A 112 63.33 -4.80 21.54
CA ALA A 112 64.45 -3.89 21.81
C ALA A 112 64.58 -2.71 20.83
N SER A 113 64.57 -1.44 21.24
CA SER A 113 65.31 -0.70 22.29
C SER A 113 66.23 0.29 21.57
N ALA A 114 66.30 1.52 22.10
CA ALA A 114 67.35 2.52 21.82
C ALA A 114 67.27 3.15 20.40
N GLU A 115 67.71 4.36 20.10
CA GLU A 115 68.35 5.49 20.76
C GLU A 115 68.47 6.57 19.67
N ALA A 116 68.57 7.84 20.07
CA ALA A 116 69.18 8.97 19.33
C ALA A 116 68.54 9.42 17.99
N GLY A 117 68.30 10.71 17.76
CA GLY A 117 68.66 11.92 18.49
C GLY A 117 68.03 13.15 17.85
#